data_AF-A0A1Q3IWT7-F1
#
_entry.id   AF-A0A1Q3IWT7-F1
#
_cell.length_a   1.000
_cell.length_b   1.000
_cell.length_c   1.000
_cell.angle_alpha   90.00
_cell.angle_beta   90.00
_cell.angle_gamma   90.00
#
_symmetry.space_group_name_H-M   'P 1'
#
loop_
_entity.id
_entity.type
_entity.pdbx_description
1 polymer ?
#
loop_
_entity_poly.entity_id
_entity_poly.type
_entity_poly.pdbx_seq_one_letter_code
_entity_poly.pdbx_strand_id
1 'polypeptide(L)'
;METLPNGDVIVHGRIATPRGPIVKRLNFHGGKAAVDFDILFEWDQWPAGSLRLGHFTLLPDAFDLDGLSFRTSNGGALEDFALDGVVDHGAPVSMLVSSGMGLGLTEGWLDIGDAATRLRIKVDRTTAPLLGMMTHRPVRDHHHRRSLFCQVQLSAAELDDTRKPASYRDGPRRFRFSLAAA
;
A
#
# COMPACT_ATOMS: atom_id res chain seq x y z
N MET A 1 -16.48 15.86 -6.72
CA MET A 1 -16.90 14.48 -7.06
C MET A 1 -17.60 14.56 -8.41
N GLU A 2 -17.34 13.61 -9.28
CA GLU A 2 -17.87 13.53 -10.64
C GLU A 2 -18.35 12.09 -10.89
N THR A 3 -19.54 11.92 -11.45
CA THR A 3 -20.06 10.61 -11.85
C THR A 3 -20.03 10.53 -13.37
N LEU A 4 -19.44 9.46 -13.92
CA LEU A 4 -19.30 9.24 -15.35
C LEU A 4 -20.48 8.41 -15.90
N PRO A 5 -20.75 8.46 -17.22
CA PRO A 5 -21.84 7.69 -17.84
C PRO A 5 -21.72 6.17 -17.69
N ASN A 6 -20.52 5.65 -17.45
CA ASN A 6 -20.26 4.22 -17.22
C ASN A 6 -20.50 3.80 -15.75
N GLY A 7 -20.98 4.71 -14.89
CA GLY A 7 -21.21 4.45 -13.47
C GLY A 7 -19.98 4.64 -12.59
N ASP A 8 -18.81 4.97 -13.16
CA ASP A 8 -17.63 5.30 -12.36
C ASP A 8 -17.84 6.61 -11.60
N VAL A 9 -17.25 6.68 -10.42
CA VAL A 9 -17.24 7.88 -9.59
C VAL A 9 -15.80 8.33 -9.36
N ILE A 10 -15.50 9.55 -9.77
CA ILE A 10 -14.21 10.19 -9.53
C ILE A 10 -14.32 11.14 -8.33
N VAL A 11 -13.49 10.89 -7.32
CA VAL A 11 -13.32 11.77 -6.17
C VAL A 11 -11.95 12.43 -6.28
N HIS A 12 -11.92 13.76 -6.22
CA HIS A 12 -10.69 14.54 -6.22
C HIS A 12 -10.54 15.29 -4.90
N GLY A 13 -9.30 15.45 -4.45
CA GLY A 13 -8.96 16.24 -3.28
C GLY A 13 -7.60 16.91 -3.45
N ARG A 14 -7.45 18.10 -2.90
CA ARG A 14 -6.18 18.82 -2.84
C ARG A 14 -5.90 19.17 -1.38
N ILE A 15 -4.75 18.76 -0.89
CA ILE A 15 -4.33 18.98 0.50
C ILE A 15 -3.13 19.91 0.47
N ALA A 16 -3.25 21.10 1.05
CA ALA A 16 -2.11 22.01 1.19
C ALA A 16 -1.12 21.46 2.23
N THR A 17 0.17 21.52 1.93
CA THR A 17 1.24 21.22 2.89
C THR A 17 2.34 22.27 2.76
N PRO A 18 3.20 22.46 3.78
CA PRO A 18 4.31 23.41 3.72
C PRO A 18 5.28 23.20 2.54
N ARG A 19 5.34 21.98 1.98
CA ARG A 19 6.24 21.61 0.88
C ARG A 19 5.62 21.73 -0.50
N GLY A 20 4.36 22.17 -0.55
CA GLY A 20 3.54 22.10 -1.74
C GLY A 20 2.35 21.15 -1.55
N PRO A 21 1.35 21.25 -2.41
CA PRO A 21 0.09 20.52 -2.28
C PRO A 21 0.22 19.04 -2.67
N ILE A 22 -0.67 18.23 -2.12
CA ILE A 22 -0.90 16.84 -2.54
C ILE A 22 -2.24 16.79 -3.27
N VAL A 23 -2.22 16.37 -4.53
CA VAL A 23 -3.42 16.14 -5.35
C VAL A 23 -3.74 14.65 -5.32
N LYS A 24 -4.96 14.31 -4.95
CA LYS A 24 -5.47 12.94 -4.92
C LYS A 24 -6.63 12.83 -5.88
N ARG A 25 -6.63 11.81 -6.72
CA ARG A 25 -7.75 11.38 -7.56
C ARG A 25 -8.00 9.91 -7.31
N LEU A 26 -9.19 9.59 -6.86
CA LEU A 26 -9.65 8.22 -6.66
C LEU A 26 -10.73 7.94 -7.69
N ASN A 27 -10.63 6.80 -8.38
CA ASN A 27 -11.65 6.34 -9.32
C ASN A 27 -12.32 5.08 -8.74
N PHE A 28 -13.58 5.20 -8.34
CA PHE A 28 -14.41 4.07 -7.92
C PHE A 28 -15.12 3.52 -9.16
N HIS A 29 -14.85 2.27 -9.50
CA HIS A 29 -15.40 1.68 -10.71
C HIS A 29 -16.86 1.25 -10.52
N GLY A 30 -17.73 1.61 -11.46
CA GLY A 30 -19.16 1.23 -11.42
C GLY A 30 -19.42 -0.22 -11.84
N GLY A 31 -18.58 -0.76 -12.74
CA GLY A 31 -18.75 -2.10 -13.30
C GLY A 31 -17.92 -3.20 -12.64
N LYS A 32 -17.07 -2.88 -11.66
CA LYS A 32 -16.23 -3.86 -10.95
C LYS A 32 -15.92 -3.37 -9.54
N ALA A 33 -15.73 -4.30 -8.61
CA ALA A 33 -15.28 -4.00 -7.25
C ALA A 33 -13.79 -3.59 -7.26
N ALA A 34 -13.52 -2.34 -7.66
CA ALA A 34 -12.17 -1.80 -7.73
C ALA A 34 -12.13 -0.29 -7.46
N VAL A 35 -10.99 0.16 -6.93
CA VAL A 35 -10.67 1.57 -6.70
C VAL A 35 -9.25 1.84 -7.21
N ASP A 36 -9.09 2.80 -8.11
CA ASP A 36 -7.78 3.28 -8.53
C ASP A 36 -7.41 4.55 -7.77
N PHE A 37 -6.12 4.68 -7.46
CA PHE A 37 -5.53 5.81 -6.76
C PHE A 37 -4.49 6.45 -7.67
N ASP A 38 -4.62 7.75 -7.91
CA ASP A 38 -3.62 8.59 -8.56
C ASP A 38 -3.31 9.75 -7.61
N ILE A 39 -2.10 9.73 -7.04
CA ILE A 39 -1.64 10.70 -6.05
C ILE A 39 -0.42 11.42 -6.60
N LEU A 40 -0.49 12.76 -6.66
CA LEU A 40 0.60 13.64 -7.05
C LEU A 40 1.02 14.50 -5.86
N PHE A 41 2.29 14.41 -5.50
CA PHE A 41 2.96 15.31 -4.58
C PHE A 41 3.62 16.41 -5.41
N GLU A 42 3.10 17.64 -5.37
CA GLU A 42 3.69 18.80 -6.04
C GLU A 42 4.76 19.43 -5.13
N TRP A 43 5.72 18.62 -4.72
CA TRP A 43 6.81 19.04 -3.84
C TRP A 43 8.08 19.29 -4.65
N ASP A 44 8.71 20.43 -4.44
CA ASP A 44 9.99 20.75 -5.10
C ASP A 44 11.14 19.95 -4.50
N GLN A 45 11.10 19.70 -3.18
CA GLN A 45 12.15 19.01 -2.45
C GLN A 45 11.61 17.91 -1.54
N TRP A 46 12.31 16.77 -1.58
CA TRP A 46 12.02 15.57 -0.81
C TRP A 46 12.94 15.46 0.40
N PRO A 47 12.41 15.61 1.63
CA PRO A 47 13.22 15.49 2.84
C PRO A 47 13.64 14.05 3.10
N ALA A 48 14.64 13.87 3.96
CA ALA A 48 14.90 12.58 4.58
C ALA A 48 13.67 12.13 5.38
N GLY A 49 13.39 10.83 5.34
CA GLY A 49 12.24 10.18 5.97
C GLY A 49 11.61 9.09 5.10
N SER A 50 10.56 8.48 5.65
CA SER A 50 9.76 7.46 4.98
C SER A 50 8.45 8.05 4.46
N LEU A 51 8.13 7.82 3.18
CA LEU A 51 6.78 8.04 2.64
C LEU A 51 6.11 6.68 2.42
N ARG A 52 5.07 6.41 3.21
CA ARG A 52 4.22 5.22 3.08
C ARG A 52 2.81 5.65 2.69
N LEU A 53 2.24 4.96 1.73
CA LEU A 53 0.95 5.24 1.08
C LEU A 53 0.10 3.98 1.04
N GLY A 54 -1.16 4.11 0.63
CA GLY A 54 -2.01 2.95 0.34
C GLY A 54 -2.14 2.00 1.52
N HIS A 55 -2.57 2.51 2.67
CA HIS A 55 -2.83 1.69 3.84
C HIS A 55 -4.16 0.94 3.66
N PHE A 56 -4.07 -0.34 3.30
CA PHE A 56 -5.20 -1.24 3.11
C PHE A 56 -5.33 -2.15 4.33
N THR A 57 -6.29 -1.84 5.20
CA THR A 57 -6.57 -2.62 6.40
C THR A 57 -7.70 -3.61 6.13
N LEU A 58 -7.47 -4.89 6.42
CA LEU A 58 -8.51 -5.90 6.34
C LEU A 58 -9.51 -5.73 7.49
N LEU A 59 -10.80 -5.91 7.17
CA LEU A 59 -11.86 -5.98 8.16
C LEU A 59 -11.95 -7.44 8.64
N PRO A 60 -11.63 -7.77 9.91
CA PRO A 60 -11.53 -9.16 10.36
C PRO A 60 -12.79 -10.00 10.08
N ASP A 61 -13.97 -9.43 10.23
CA ASP A 61 -15.25 -10.12 10.05
C ASP A 61 -15.55 -10.51 8.58
N ALA A 62 -14.77 -10.00 7.62
CA ALA A 62 -14.92 -10.30 6.19
C ALA A 62 -14.06 -11.48 5.73
N PHE A 63 -13.23 -12.06 6.61
CA PHE A 63 -12.26 -13.10 6.26
C PHE A 63 -12.27 -14.27 7.25
N ASP A 64 -11.90 -15.46 6.76
CA ASP A 64 -11.49 -16.58 7.59
C ASP A 64 -10.08 -16.35 8.13
N LEU A 65 -9.99 -16.07 9.43
CA LEU A 65 -8.74 -15.73 10.10
C LEU A 65 -7.72 -16.87 10.13
N ASP A 66 -8.15 -18.13 10.00
CA ASP A 66 -7.26 -19.30 9.96
C ASP A 66 -6.72 -19.57 8.55
N GLY A 67 -7.46 -19.13 7.52
CA GLY A 67 -7.13 -19.31 6.11
C GLY A 67 -6.39 -18.13 5.47
N LEU A 68 -5.99 -17.12 6.25
CA LEU A 68 -5.36 -15.92 5.71
C LEU A 68 -3.98 -16.21 5.12
N SER A 69 -3.79 -15.70 3.91
CA SER A 69 -2.56 -15.82 3.14
C SER A 69 -2.32 -14.56 2.30
N PHE A 70 -1.08 -14.39 1.84
CA PHE A 70 -0.78 -13.46 0.77
C PHE A 70 0.09 -14.10 -0.30
N ARG A 71 0.02 -13.53 -1.50
CA ARG A 71 0.68 -14.05 -2.68
C ARG A 71 1.29 -12.92 -3.49
N THR A 72 2.54 -13.09 -3.89
CA THR A 72 3.27 -12.12 -4.73
C THR A 72 4.48 -12.79 -5.39
N SER A 73 5.30 -12.01 -6.10
CA SER A 73 6.58 -12.46 -6.64
C SER A 73 7.67 -11.49 -6.19
N ASN A 74 8.72 -12.00 -5.54
CA ASN A 74 9.87 -11.20 -5.10
C ASN A 74 11.07 -11.29 -6.06
N GLY A 75 10.80 -11.42 -7.36
CA GLY A 75 11.80 -11.52 -8.42
C GLY A 75 11.98 -12.91 -9.02
N GLY A 76 11.25 -13.90 -8.52
CA GLY A 76 11.22 -15.27 -9.03
C GLY A 76 9.81 -15.75 -9.34
N ALA A 77 9.56 -17.04 -9.11
CA ALA A 77 8.24 -17.64 -9.27
C ALA A 77 7.20 -17.00 -8.32
N LEU A 78 5.94 -17.33 -8.57
CA LEU A 78 4.85 -16.97 -7.68
C LEU A 78 5.01 -17.64 -6.31
N GLU A 79 4.94 -16.86 -5.25
CA GLU A 79 5.10 -17.31 -3.87
C GLU A 79 3.78 -17.10 -3.11
N ASP A 80 3.41 -18.07 -2.27
CA ASP A 80 2.22 -18.04 -1.42
C ASP A 80 2.65 -18.25 0.04
N PHE A 81 2.19 -17.37 0.93
CA PHE A 81 2.60 -17.33 2.32
C PHE A 81 1.37 -17.32 3.23
N ALA A 82 1.28 -18.31 4.11
CA ALA A 82 0.30 -18.31 5.18
C ALA A 82 0.60 -17.20 6.20
N LEU A 83 -0.44 -16.61 6.78
CA LEU A 83 -0.34 -15.63 7.85
C LEU A 83 -0.69 -16.27 9.20
N ASP A 84 0.17 -17.18 9.66
CA ASP A 84 0.02 -17.97 10.88
C ASP A 84 0.82 -17.43 12.09
N GLY A 85 1.54 -16.32 11.89
CA GLY A 85 2.40 -15.69 12.90
C GLY A 85 2.39 -14.17 12.81
N VAL A 86 3.15 -13.51 13.70
CA VAL A 86 3.28 -12.05 13.70
C VAL A 86 4.20 -11.61 12.56
N VAL A 87 3.71 -10.69 11.73
CA VAL A 87 4.48 -10.04 10.67
C VAL A 87 4.50 -8.54 10.93
N ASP A 88 5.68 -7.93 10.84
CA ASP A 88 5.79 -6.47 10.80
C ASP A 88 6.99 -6.02 9.96
N HIS A 89 6.77 -5.91 8.65
CA HIS A 89 7.78 -5.42 7.72
C HIS A 89 8.11 -3.94 7.96
N GLY A 90 7.16 -3.17 8.47
CA GLY A 90 7.29 -1.73 8.68
C GLY A 90 7.99 -1.34 9.98
N ALA A 91 8.22 -2.30 10.90
CA ALA A 91 8.95 -2.06 12.14
C ALA A 91 10.40 -1.65 11.82
N PRO A 92 10.88 -0.51 12.36
CA PRO A 92 12.29 -0.17 12.25
C PRO A 92 13.11 -1.17 13.07
N VAL A 93 14.16 -1.73 12.46
CA VAL A 93 15.08 -2.63 13.18
C VAL A 93 16.16 -1.86 13.95
N SER A 94 16.32 -0.57 13.66
CA SER A 94 17.07 0.39 14.47
C SER A 94 16.70 1.83 14.07
N MET A 95 17.23 2.83 14.78
CA MET A 95 17.06 4.25 14.42
C MET A 95 17.57 4.58 13.01
N LEU A 96 18.51 3.79 12.47
CA LEU A 96 19.12 3.99 11.16
C LEU A 96 18.47 3.14 10.06
N VAL A 97 17.58 2.21 10.42
CA VAL A 97 16.98 1.27 9.46
C VAL A 97 15.47 1.39 9.56
N SER A 98 14.88 2.08 8.59
CA SER A 98 13.47 2.49 8.59
C SER A 98 12.48 1.33 8.43
N SER A 99 12.93 0.14 8.01
CA SER A 99 12.11 -1.08 7.90
C SER A 99 12.94 -2.35 8.01
N GLY A 100 12.38 -3.40 8.61
CA GLY A 100 13.05 -4.69 8.72
C GLY A 100 13.01 -5.53 7.43
N MET A 101 12.01 -5.30 6.58
CA MET A 101 11.80 -6.07 5.34
C MET A 101 10.86 -5.32 4.39
N GLY A 102 10.91 -5.66 3.10
CA GLY A 102 9.93 -5.23 2.10
C GLY A 102 9.59 -6.37 1.14
N LEU A 103 8.38 -6.36 0.59
CA LEU A 103 7.92 -7.24 -0.47
C LEU A 103 8.21 -6.57 -1.82
N GLY A 104 8.87 -7.31 -2.72
CA GLY A 104 9.40 -6.77 -3.97
C GLY A 104 8.32 -6.39 -4.99
N LEU A 105 7.13 -6.99 -4.89
CA LEU A 105 6.01 -6.78 -5.83
C LEU A 105 6.47 -6.77 -7.30
N THR A 106 7.33 -7.71 -7.69
CA THR A 106 8.04 -7.62 -8.97
C THR A 106 7.08 -7.71 -10.17
N GLU A 107 5.99 -8.45 -10.05
CA GLU A 107 4.96 -8.45 -11.10
C GLU A 107 3.97 -7.28 -10.98
N GLY A 108 4.20 -6.35 -10.06
CA GLY A 108 3.39 -5.15 -9.85
C GLY A 108 2.11 -5.41 -9.06
N TRP A 109 2.02 -6.52 -8.32
CA TRP A 109 0.84 -6.83 -7.53
C TRP A 109 1.12 -7.72 -6.31
N LEU A 110 0.18 -7.71 -5.37
CA LEU A 110 0.05 -8.65 -4.27
C LEU A 110 -1.42 -8.96 -4.06
N ASP A 111 -1.72 -10.25 -3.83
CA ASP A 111 -3.03 -10.69 -3.38
C ASP A 111 -2.97 -10.98 -1.88
N ILE A 112 -4.03 -10.64 -1.15
CA ILE A 112 -4.18 -10.97 0.27
C ILE A 112 -5.64 -11.34 0.56
N GLY A 113 -5.82 -12.35 1.40
CA GLY A 113 -7.14 -12.83 1.81
C GLY A 113 -7.14 -14.32 2.10
N ASP A 114 -8.29 -14.94 1.98
CA ASP A 114 -8.52 -16.36 2.26
C ASP A 114 -9.00 -17.11 1.00
N ALA A 115 -9.68 -18.25 1.17
CA ALA A 115 -10.20 -19.04 0.05
C ALA A 115 -11.46 -18.44 -0.59
N ALA A 116 -12.26 -17.67 0.15
CA ALA A 116 -13.53 -17.10 -0.29
C ALA A 116 -13.41 -15.63 -0.74
N THR A 117 -12.56 -14.85 -0.07
CA THR A 117 -12.38 -13.42 -0.29
C THR A 117 -10.91 -13.10 -0.50
N ARG A 118 -10.55 -12.55 -1.67
CA ARG A 118 -9.21 -12.02 -1.94
C ARG A 118 -9.25 -10.61 -2.51
N LEU A 119 -8.29 -9.82 -2.08
CA LEU A 119 -8.04 -8.47 -2.55
C LEU A 119 -6.71 -8.43 -3.28
N ARG A 120 -6.71 -7.86 -4.48
CA ARG A 120 -5.50 -7.56 -5.25
C ARG A 120 -5.14 -6.09 -5.11
N ILE A 121 -3.93 -5.85 -4.62
CA ILE A 121 -3.28 -4.54 -4.66
C ILE A 121 -2.35 -4.55 -5.88
N LYS A 122 -2.55 -3.62 -6.82
CA LYS A 122 -1.65 -3.43 -7.96
C LYS A 122 -0.92 -2.11 -7.84
N VAL A 123 0.33 -2.08 -8.28
CA VAL A 123 1.15 -0.87 -8.35
C VAL A 123 1.56 -0.63 -9.80
N ASP A 124 1.46 0.62 -10.24
CA ASP A 124 1.98 1.00 -11.56
C ASP A 124 3.50 1.22 -11.44
N ARG A 125 4.25 0.16 -11.72
CA ARG A 125 5.72 0.16 -11.66
C ARG A 125 6.36 1.11 -12.68
N THR A 126 5.63 1.51 -13.73
CA THR A 126 6.12 2.49 -14.72
C THR A 126 6.07 3.92 -14.16
N THR A 127 5.14 4.17 -13.23
CA THR A 127 5.02 5.44 -12.51
C THR A 127 5.98 5.51 -11.33
N ALA A 128 6.02 4.48 -10.47
CA ALA A 128 6.94 4.42 -9.34
C ALA A 128 7.19 2.97 -8.87
N PRO A 129 8.41 2.60 -8.47
CA PRO A 129 8.73 1.28 -7.93
C PRO A 129 8.31 1.17 -6.45
N LEU A 130 7.01 1.09 -6.19
CA LEU A 130 6.47 0.94 -4.84
C LEU A 130 6.82 -0.44 -4.25
N LEU A 131 7.24 -0.45 -2.98
CA LEU A 131 7.50 -1.68 -2.22
C LEU A 131 6.30 -2.02 -1.34
N GLY A 132 5.95 -3.30 -1.26
CA GLY A 132 4.91 -3.77 -0.35
C GLY A 132 5.45 -3.92 1.07
N MET A 133 4.65 -3.58 2.07
CA MET A 133 4.93 -3.86 3.48
C MET A 133 3.66 -4.42 4.12
N MET A 134 3.83 -5.34 5.06
CA MET A 134 2.72 -5.97 5.77
C MET A 134 2.93 -5.86 7.27
N THR A 135 1.85 -5.55 7.96
CA THR A 135 1.72 -5.78 9.39
C THR A 135 0.57 -6.76 9.59
N HIS A 136 0.82 -7.88 10.24
CA HIS A 136 -0.17 -8.86 10.65
C HIS A 136 0.04 -9.19 12.13
N ARG A 137 -0.99 -8.97 12.94
CA ARG A 137 -0.95 -9.25 14.38
C ARG A 137 -2.30 -9.80 14.83
N PRO A 138 -2.35 -11.01 15.43
CA PRO A 138 -3.53 -11.46 16.16
C PRO A 138 -3.82 -10.50 17.32
N VAL A 139 -5.09 -10.10 17.48
CA VAL A 139 -5.53 -9.24 18.58
C VAL A 139 -6.88 -9.73 19.14
N ARG A 140 -7.38 -9.05 20.17
CA ARG A 140 -8.76 -9.21 20.64
C ARG A 140 -9.56 -7.96 20.30
N ASP A 141 -10.83 -8.15 19.94
CA ASP A 141 -11.75 -7.02 19.77
C ASP A 141 -12.21 -6.48 21.14
N HIS A 142 -13.05 -5.45 21.13
CA HIS A 142 -13.61 -4.83 22.34
C HIS A 142 -14.53 -5.76 23.14
N HIS A 143 -14.97 -6.88 22.56
CA HIS A 143 -15.73 -7.94 23.23
C HIS A 143 -14.85 -9.13 23.62
N HIS A 144 -13.52 -8.98 23.60
CA HIS A 144 -12.55 -10.04 23.87
C HIS A 144 -12.63 -11.27 22.94
N ARG A 145 -13.25 -11.13 21.76
CA ARG A 145 -13.29 -12.19 20.74
C ARG A 145 -12.00 -12.19 19.93
N ARG A 146 -11.71 -13.30 19.25
CA ARG A 146 -10.56 -13.40 18.33
C ARG A 146 -10.72 -12.38 17.21
N SER A 147 -9.65 -11.64 16.90
CA SER A 147 -9.60 -10.65 15.84
C SER A 147 -8.15 -10.51 15.33
N LEU A 148 -7.91 -9.57 14.44
CA LEU A 148 -6.57 -9.24 13.95
C LEU A 148 -6.43 -7.76 13.61
N PHE A 149 -5.19 -7.31 13.57
CA PHE A 149 -4.79 -6.13 12.80
C PHE A 149 -3.93 -6.62 11.64
N CYS A 150 -4.47 -6.53 10.41
CA CYS A 150 -3.76 -6.89 9.19
C CYS A 150 -3.87 -5.73 8.21
N GLN A 151 -2.71 -5.18 7.84
CA GLN A 151 -2.61 -4.04 6.95
C GLN A 151 -1.50 -4.28 5.94
N VAL A 152 -1.80 -4.03 4.67
CA VAL A 152 -0.79 -3.84 3.63
C VAL A 152 -0.59 -2.35 3.41
N GLN A 153 0.65 -1.92 3.28
CA GLN A 153 1.02 -0.54 2.94
C GLN A 153 2.09 -0.53 1.85
N LEU A 154 2.17 0.57 1.12
CA LEU A 154 3.11 0.76 0.02
C LEU A 154 4.17 1.77 0.42
N SER A 155 5.42 1.35 0.52
CA SER A 155 6.53 2.29 0.71
C SER A 155 6.92 2.90 -0.64
N ALA A 156 6.82 4.22 -0.70
CA ALA A 156 7.02 5.03 -1.89
C ALA A 156 8.40 5.72 -1.91
N ALA A 157 8.94 5.99 -0.74
CA ALA A 157 10.31 6.49 -0.56
C ALA A 157 10.79 6.15 0.85
N GLU A 158 12.02 5.68 0.96
CA GLU A 158 12.76 5.53 2.22
C GLU A 158 14.08 6.29 2.02
N LEU A 159 14.15 7.53 2.51
CA LEU A 159 15.28 8.43 2.32
C LEU A 159 16.00 8.61 3.65
N ASP A 160 17.22 8.10 3.75
CA ASP A 160 18.05 8.21 4.96
C ASP A 160 19.16 9.27 4.80
N ASP A 161 19.98 9.39 5.84
CA ASP A 161 21.17 10.24 5.91
C ASP A 161 22.38 9.66 5.16
N THR A 162 22.34 8.39 4.73
CA THR A 162 23.35 7.78 3.85
C THR A 162 23.16 8.10 2.37
N ARG A 163 22.12 8.89 2.05
CA ARG A 163 21.89 9.47 0.73
C ARG A 163 23.17 10.11 0.16
N LYS A 164 23.51 9.74 -1.08
CA LYS A 164 24.55 10.43 -1.86
C LYS A 164 24.22 11.93 -1.94
N PRO A 165 25.21 12.85 -1.86
CA PRO A 165 24.99 14.31 -1.86
C PRO A 165 24.24 14.88 -3.07
N ALA A 166 24.01 14.08 -4.12
CA ALA A 166 23.22 14.47 -5.27
C ALA A 166 21.73 14.65 -4.91
N SER A 167 21.04 15.51 -5.67
CA SER A 167 19.59 15.64 -5.59
C SER A 167 18.93 14.30 -5.94
N TYR A 168 18.20 13.74 -4.98
CA TYR A 168 17.27 12.65 -5.24
C TYR A 168 16.12 13.25 -6.05
N ARG A 169 16.26 13.27 -7.39
CA ARG A 169 15.37 13.90 -8.39
C ARG A 169 14.33 14.85 -7.78
N ASP A 170 14.66 16.13 -7.83
CA ASP A 170 13.80 17.21 -7.37
C ASP A 170 12.51 17.27 -8.20
N GLY A 171 11.48 17.86 -7.59
CA GLY A 171 10.19 18.10 -8.23
C GLY A 171 9.10 17.06 -7.97
N PRO A 172 7.95 17.23 -8.66
CA PRO A 172 6.73 16.50 -8.35
C PRO A 172 6.86 15.00 -8.56
N ARG A 173 6.18 14.22 -7.72
CA ARG A 173 6.13 12.76 -7.85
C ARG A 173 4.71 12.24 -7.83
N ARG A 174 4.47 11.30 -8.74
CA ARG A 174 3.19 10.65 -8.92
C ARG A 174 3.30 9.22 -8.44
N PHE A 175 2.24 8.73 -7.79
CA PHE A 175 2.11 7.35 -7.36
C PHE A 175 0.75 6.85 -7.81
N ARG A 176 0.75 5.68 -8.45
CA ARG A 176 -0.45 5.03 -8.96
C ARG A 176 -0.53 3.60 -8.49
N PHE A 177 -1.66 3.26 -7.92
CA PHE A 177 -1.95 1.91 -7.43
C PHE A 177 -3.46 1.69 -7.42
N SER A 178 -3.89 0.44 -7.32
CA SER A 178 -5.32 0.08 -7.30
C SER A 178 -5.58 -1.03 -6.28
N LEU A 179 -6.78 -1.05 -5.75
CA LEU A 179 -7.34 -2.16 -4.98
C LEU A 179 -8.49 -2.76 -5.79
N ALA A 180 -8.55 -4.09 -5.91
CA ALA A 180 -9.66 -4.79 -6.56
C ALA A 180 -9.96 -6.11 -5.87
N ALA A 181 -11.17 -6.64 -6.03
CA ALA A 181 -11.42 -8.07 -5.80
C ALA A 181 -10.55 -8.90 -6.76
N ALA A 182 -9.91 -9.97 -6.26
CA ALA A 182 -9.02 -10.84 -7.02
C ALA A 182 -9.72 -12.10 -7.54
#